data_AF-A0A7S0DUV5-F1
#
_entry.id   AF-A0A7S0DUV5-F1
#
_cell.length_a   1.000
_cell.length_b   1.000
_cell.length_c   1.000
_cell.angle_alpha   90.00
_cell.angle_beta   90.00
_cell.angle_gamma   90.00
#
_symmetry.space_group_name_H-M   'P 1'
#
loop_
_entity.id
_entity.type
_entity.pdbx_description
1 polymer ?
#
loop_
_entity_poly.entity_id
_entity_poly.type
_entity_poly.pdbx_seq_one_letter_code
_entity_poly.pdbx_strand_id
1 'polypeptide(L)'
;GSESSSESNEDEPMATRAADPHNLLRFVAKHGTYFSQAMAELRAGRKSSCWSWYLLPTPPFIKNGEEVGSGTNRKYALRTDEEAKAYLAFEHPTVSLRTNYLEMMRLVASQLEEGVNPTRLMGIDVPRLKASAAYLERMARQDEVDDAEMCAACAEVMERLGMPRPVLGP
;
A
#
# COMPACT_ATOMS: atom_id res chain seq x y z
N GLY A 1 -6.81 5.29 43.95
CA GLY A 1 -7.58 5.67 42.76
C GLY A 1 -6.59 5.79 41.63
N SER A 2 -6.71 4.96 40.61
CA SER A 2 -5.80 4.94 39.47
C SER A 2 -6.21 6.04 38.50
N GLU A 3 -5.37 7.05 38.32
CA GLU A 3 -5.57 8.09 37.31
C GLU A 3 -5.20 7.55 35.94
N SER A 4 -6.20 7.56 35.06
CA SER A 4 -6.11 7.24 33.65
C SER A 4 -5.48 8.42 32.92
N SER A 5 -4.22 8.29 32.49
CA SER A 5 -3.60 9.25 31.58
C SER A 5 -4.05 8.94 30.15
N SER A 6 -5.11 9.62 29.74
CA SER A 6 -5.49 9.79 28.34
C SER A 6 -4.51 10.78 27.71
N GLU A 7 -3.53 10.29 26.96
CA GLU A 7 -2.68 11.14 26.13
C GLU A 7 -3.46 11.60 24.88
N SER A 8 -4.05 12.78 24.99
CA SER A 8 -4.69 13.52 23.92
C SER A 8 -3.63 14.20 23.02
N ASN A 9 -3.51 13.72 21.78
CA ASN A 9 -2.77 14.41 20.72
C ASN A 9 -3.60 15.61 20.22
N GLU A 10 -3.43 16.79 20.85
CA GLU A 10 -4.15 18.02 20.48
C GLU A 10 -3.29 19.09 19.78
N ASP A 11 -2.01 18.84 19.48
CA ASP A 11 -1.11 19.83 18.85
C ASP A 11 -0.77 19.52 17.37
N GLU A 12 -1.70 18.96 16.60
CA GLU A 12 -1.57 18.93 15.14
C GLU A 12 -2.32 20.14 14.57
N PRO A 13 -1.66 21.08 13.86
CA PRO A 13 -2.32 22.29 13.39
C PRO A 13 -3.52 21.93 12.52
N MET A 14 -4.68 22.53 12.83
CA MET A 14 -5.97 22.23 12.18
C MET A 14 -5.92 22.32 10.64
N ALA A 15 -5.00 23.15 10.11
CA ALA A 15 -4.72 23.27 8.68
C ALA A 15 -4.09 22.00 8.05
N THR A 16 -3.23 21.29 8.78
CA THR A 16 -2.62 20.04 8.30
C THR A 16 -3.65 18.90 8.28
N ARG A 17 -4.53 18.82 9.28
CA ARG A 17 -5.66 17.87 9.28
C ARG A 17 -6.68 18.14 8.17
N ALA A 18 -6.92 19.41 7.84
CA ALA A 18 -7.81 19.77 6.73
C ALA A 18 -7.22 19.38 5.36
N ALA A 19 -5.90 19.47 5.19
CA ALA A 19 -5.21 19.10 3.95
C ALA A 19 -4.92 17.59 3.84
N ASP A 20 -4.80 16.89 4.98
CA ASP A 20 -4.52 15.46 5.05
C ASP A 20 -5.46 14.75 6.06
N PRO A 21 -6.76 14.66 5.77
CA PRO A 21 -7.76 14.11 6.71
C PRO A 21 -7.52 12.62 7.03
N HIS A 22 -6.77 11.93 6.19
CA HIS A 22 -6.44 10.51 6.34
C HIS A 22 -5.01 10.27 6.86
N ASN A 23 -4.24 11.31 7.20
CA ASN A 23 -2.86 11.19 7.67
C ASN A 23 -1.95 10.40 6.68
N LEU A 24 -2.09 10.63 5.38
CA LEU A 24 -1.33 10.00 4.30
C LEU A 24 0.12 10.49 4.22
N LEU A 25 0.46 11.62 4.85
CA LEU A 25 1.85 12.06 5.04
C LEU A 25 2.72 10.99 5.73
N ARG A 26 2.11 10.10 6.53
CA ARG A 26 2.81 8.96 7.13
C ARG A 26 3.43 8.01 6.10
N PHE A 27 2.81 7.88 4.92
CA PHE A 27 3.34 7.10 3.79
C PHE A 27 4.40 7.90 3.04
N VAL A 28 4.17 9.19 2.77
CA VAL A 28 5.10 10.07 2.05
C VAL A 28 6.50 10.03 2.66
N ALA A 29 6.61 10.20 3.98
CA ALA A 29 7.89 10.16 4.68
C ALA A 29 8.64 8.82 4.45
N LYS A 30 7.92 7.71 4.36
CA LYS A 30 8.51 6.38 4.15
C LYS A 30 8.83 6.11 2.69
N HIS A 31 8.02 6.59 1.76
CA HIS A 31 8.32 6.57 0.33
C HIS A 31 9.62 7.35 0.05
N GLY A 32 9.77 8.55 0.61
CA GLY A 32 11.01 9.34 0.48
C GLY A 32 12.26 8.65 1.04
N THR A 33 12.09 7.72 1.99
CA THR A 33 13.21 6.98 2.60
C THR A 33 13.53 5.68 1.86
N TYR A 34 12.52 4.90 1.50
CA TYR A 34 12.69 3.50 1.10
C TYR A 34 12.45 3.23 -0.38
N PHE A 35 11.82 4.15 -1.13
CA PHE A 35 11.40 3.86 -2.50
C PHE A 35 12.57 3.53 -3.42
N SER A 36 13.64 4.34 -3.40
CA SER A 36 14.82 4.10 -4.23
C SER A 36 15.47 2.75 -3.93
N GLN A 37 15.55 2.37 -2.64
CA GLN A 37 16.08 1.07 -2.22
C GLN A 37 15.18 -0.07 -2.68
N ALA A 38 13.87 0.04 -2.47
CA ALA A 38 12.90 -0.97 -2.89
C ALA A 38 12.96 -1.23 -4.40
N MET A 39 13.01 -0.16 -5.21
CA MET A 39 13.14 -0.28 -6.66
C MET A 39 14.46 -0.95 -7.09
N ALA A 40 15.57 -0.67 -6.40
CA ALA A 40 16.84 -1.35 -6.66
C ALA A 40 16.78 -2.84 -6.32
N GLU A 41 16.21 -3.20 -5.17
CA GLU A 41 16.02 -4.60 -4.74
C GLU A 41 15.09 -5.38 -5.69
N LEU A 42 14.00 -4.75 -6.14
CA LEU A 42 13.06 -5.34 -7.09
C LEU A 42 13.70 -5.54 -8.47
N ARG A 43 14.49 -4.58 -8.97
CA ARG A 43 15.27 -4.77 -10.22
C ARG A 43 16.31 -5.88 -10.11
N ALA A 44 16.84 -6.11 -8.91
CA ALA A 44 17.74 -7.24 -8.64
C ALA A 44 17.00 -8.59 -8.48
N GLY A 45 15.65 -8.60 -8.59
CA GLY A 45 14.83 -9.79 -8.48
C GLY A 45 14.75 -10.38 -7.07
N ARG A 46 15.11 -9.61 -6.04
CA ARG A 46 15.08 -10.07 -4.65
C ARG A 46 15.03 -8.91 -3.65
N LYS A 47 13.91 -8.82 -2.94
CA LYS A 47 13.75 -8.03 -1.72
C LYS A 47 14.67 -8.53 -0.61
N SER A 48 15.35 -7.61 0.07
CA SER A 48 16.24 -7.91 1.20
C SER A 48 16.00 -7.02 2.43
N SER A 49 15.21 -5.94 2.30
CA SER A 49 15.01 -4.97 3.40
C SER A 49 13.56 -4.82 3.85
N CYS A 50 13.35 -4.18 5.00
CA CYS A 50 12.07 -4.12 5.72
C CYS A 50 11.16 -2.94 5.29
N TRP A 51 10.83 -2.82 3.99
CA TRP A 51 10.05 -1.69 3.46
C TRP A 51 8.59 -2.00 3.08
N SER A 52 8.21 -3.28 2.98
CA SER A 52 6.92 -3.70 2.38
C SER A 52 5.70 -3.10 3.06
N TRP A 53 5.69 -2.96 4.39
CA TRP A 53 4.60 -2.31 5.12
C TRP A 53 4.26 -0.91 4.63
N TYR A 54 5.29 -0.17 4.21
CA TYR A 54 5.15 1.24 3.87
C TYR A 54 4.81 1.45 2.41
N LEU A 55 5.33 0.61 1.52
CA LEU A 55 5.15 0.77 0.07
C LEU A 55 4.01 -0.11 -0.48
N LEU A 56 3.65 -1.19 0.23
CA LEU A 56 2.56 -2.10 -0.12
C LEU A 56 1.45 -2.02 0.96
N PRO A 57 0.66 -0.93 0.94
CA PRO A 57 -0.43 -0.76 1.89
C PRO A 57 -1.49 -1.86 1.69
N THR A 58 -2.06 -2.32 2.80
CA THR A 58 -3.11 -3.36 2.80
C THR A 58 -4.30 -2.87 3.61
N PRO A 59 -5.51 -3.43 3.42
CA PRO A 59 -6.58 -3.26 4.40
C PRO A 59 -6.14 -3.83 5.78
N PRO A 60 -6.85 -3.46 6.87
CA PRO A 60 -6.61 -4.05 8.18
C PRO A 60 -6.81 -5.56 8.11
N PHE A 61 -5.92 -6.31 8.76
CA PHE A 61 -6.05 -7.76 8.80
C PHE A 61 -6.93 -8.16 9.98
N ILE A 62 -8.18 -8.51 9.70
CA ILE A 62 -9.16 -8.90 10.72
C ILE A 62 -9.23 -10.42 10.83
N LYS A 63 -9.05 -10.95 12.05
CA LYS A 63 -9.22 -12.37 12.37
C LYS A 63 -10.14 -12.49 13.58
N ASN A 64 -11.22 -13.25 13.46
CA ASN A 64 -12.23 -13.44 14.53
C ASN A 64 -12.82 -12.12 15.05
N GLY A 65 -12.97 -11.11 14.18
CA GLY A 65 -13.50 -9.79 14.56
C GLY A 65 -12.46 -8.84 15.17
N GLU A 66 -11.21 -9.26 15.34
CA GLU A 66 -10.15 -8.43 15.91
C GLU A 66 -9.05 -8.15 14.87
N GLU A 67 -8.48 -6.94 14.89
CA GLU A 67 -7.33 -6.61 14.06
C GLU A 67 -6.08 -7.29 14.60
N VAL A 68 -5.41 -8.08 13.76
CA VAL A 68 -4.18 -8.81 14.12
C VAL A 68 -2.99 -8.36 13.26
N GLY A 69 -1.79 -8.39 13.83
CA GLY A 69 -0.56 -7.97 13.16
C GLY A 69 0.38 -7.18 14.06
N SER A 70 1.54 -6.78 13.52
CA SER A 70 2.47 -5.92 14.24
C SER A 70 1.93 -4.49 14.39
N GLY A 71 2.51 -3.71 15.30
CA GLY A 71 2.19 -2.27 15.39
C GLY A 71 2.42 -1.54 14.06
N THR A 72 3.45 -1.93 13.30
CA THR A 72 3.73 -1.40 11.96
C THR A 72 2.64 -1.77 10.95
N ASN A 73 2.12 -3.01 10.96
CA ASN A 73 0.98 -3.40 10.13
C ASN A 73 -0.20 -2.46 10.37
N ARG A 74 -0.61 -2.28 11.63
CA ARG A 74 -1.78 -1.46 11.99
C ARG A 74 -1.58 0.02 11.66
N LYS A 75 -0.35 0.52 11.77
CA LYS A 75 -0.02 1.92 11.45
C LYS A 75 -0.12 2.21 9.95
N TYR A 76 0.24 1.24 9.11
CA TYR A 76 0.29 1.40 7.64
C TYR A 76 -0.80 0.63 6.89
N ALA A 77 -1.83 0.20 7.60
CA ALA A 77 -3.07 -0.26 6.97
C ALA A 77 -3.86 0.95 6.44
N LEU A 78 -4.53 0.76 5.30
CA LEU A 78 -5.55 1.66 4.78
C LEU A 78 -6.90 1.19 5.34
N ARG A 79 -7.45 1.93 6.30
CA ARG A 79 -8.57 1.49 7.14
C ARG A 79 -9.91 1.48 6.44
N THR A 80 -10.09 2.35 5.45
CA THR A 80 -11.33 2.46 4.68
C THR A 80 -11.05 2.54 3.18
N ASP A 81 -12.09 2.29 2.39
CA ASP A 81 -12.03 2.46 0.94
C ASP A 81 -11.78 3.95 0.60
N GLU A 82 -12.37 4.90 1.33
CA GLU A 82 -12.12 6.35 1.15
C GLU A 82 -10.66 6.71 1.38
N GLU A 83 -10.03 6.16 2.42
CA GLU A 83 -8.61 6.37 2.68
C GLU A 83 -7.73 5.81 1.55
N ALA A 84 -8.13 4.68 0.96
CA ALA A 84 -7.42 4.06 -0.14
C ALA A 84 -7.58 4.85 -1.45
N LYS A 85 -8.78 5.38 -1.73
CA LYS A 85 -9.02 6.33 -2.82
C LYS A 85 -8.16 7.58 -2.64
N ALA A 86 -8.15 8.14 -1.42
CA ALA A 86 -7.33 9.29 -1.09
C ALA A 86 -5.82 8.99 -1.26
N TYR A 87 -5.35 7.80 -0.89
CA TYR A 87 -3.96 7.36 -1.15
C TYR A 87 -3.62 7.39 -2.64
N LEU A 88 -4.52 6.92 -3.51
CA LEU A 88 -4.32 6.94 -4.97
C LEU A 88 -4.41 8.35 -5.58
N ALA A 89 -5.14 9.27 -4.95
CA ALA A 89 -5.24 10.67 -5.38
C ALA A 89 -4.24 11.60 -4.68
N PHE A 90 -3.41 11.08 -3.76
CA PHE A 90 -2.59 11.93 -2.90
C PHE A 90 -1.42 12.56 -3.66
N GLU A 91 -1.45 13.88 -3.77
CA GLU A 91 -0.37 14.68 -4.34
C GLU A 91 0.48 15.31 -3.25
N HIS A 92 1.81 15.16 -3.36
CA HIS A 92 2.76 15.85 -2.50
C HIS A 92 3.96 16.34 -3.33
N PRO A 93 4.50 17.55 -3.09
CA PRO A 93 5.48 18.18 -3.98
C PRO A 93 6.74 17.37 -4.28
N THR A 94 7.13 16.49 -3.36
CA THR A 94 8.38 15.69 -3.47
C THR A 94 8.15 14.21 -3.75
N VAL A 95 6.94 13.70 -3.52
CA VAL A 95 6.63 12.27 -3.57
C VAL A 95 5.20 12.10 -4.04
N SER A 96 4.98 11.32 -5.10
CA SER A 96 3.65 10.87 -5.47
C SER A 96 3.46 9.43 -5.00
N LEU A 97 2.49 9.20 -4.10
CA LEU A 97 2.17 7.86 -3.60
C LEU A 97 1.67 6.97 -4.75
N ARG A 98 0.79 7.53 -5.59
CA ARG A 98 0.26 6.90 -6.79
C ARG A 98 1.37 6.49 -7.76
N THR A 99 2.21 7.43 -8.18
CA THR A 99 3.25 7.17 -9.18
C THR A 99 4.26 6.14 -8.68
N ASN A 100 4.72 6.28 -7.43
CA ASN A 100 5.66 5.32 -6.84
C ASN A 100 5.06 3.91 -6.79
N TYR A 101 3.80 3.78 -6.35
CA TYR A 101 3.14 2.49 -6.29
C TYR A 101 2.96 1.88 -7.69
N LEU A 102 2.54 2.69 -8.67
CA LEU A 102 2.36 2.27 -10.06
C LEU A 102 3.66 1.75 -10.68
N GLU A 103 4.76 2.51 -10.53
CA GLU A 103 6.09 2.10 -11.00
C GLU A 103 6.53 0.79 -10.35
N MET A 104 6.28 0.64 -9.06
CA MET A 104 6.60 -0.58 -8.34
C MET A 104 5.79 -1.78 -8.85
N MET A 105 4.48 -1.62 -9.09
CA MET A 105 3.65 -2.69 -9.66
C MET A 105 4.09 -3.09 -11.06
N ARG A 106 4.42 -2.11 -11.92
CA ARG A 106 4.97 -2.38 -13.27
C ARG A 106 6.29 -3.15 -13.20
N LEU A 107 7.19 -2.76 -12.30
CA LEU A 107 8.45 -3.47 -12.12
C LEU A 107 8.25 -4.90 -11.59
N VAL A 108 7.36 -5.08 -10.62
CA VAL A 108 7.00 -6.43 -10.11
C VAL A 108 6.44 -7.28 -11.24
N ALA A 109 5.49 -6.77 -12.03
CA ALA A 109 4.92 -7.48 -13.17
C ALA A 109 5.99 -7.91 -14.19
N SER A 110 6.93 -7.01 -14.53
CA SER A 110 8.05 -7.30 -15.42
C SER A 110 8.97 -8.39 -14.86
N GLN A 111 9.33 -8.35 -13.57
CA GLN A 111 10.15 -9.41 -12.94
C GLN A 111 9.44 -10.77 -12.97
N LEU A 112 8.13 -10.79 -12.74
CA LEU A 112 7.34 -12.01 -12.83
C LEU A 112 7.23 -12.52 -14.28
N GLU A 113 7.23 -11.63 -15.28
CA GLU A 113 7.29 -11.98 -16.72
C GLU A 113 8.55 -12.74 -17.08
N GLU A 114 9.67 -12.23 -16.58
CA GLU A 114 11.00 -12.80 -16.79
C GLU A 114 11.18 -14.13 -16.03
N GLY A 115 10.14 -14.61 -15.35
CA GLY A 115 10.14 -15.89 -14.65
C GLY A 115 10.77 -15.84 -13.27
N VAL A 116 10.97 -14.66 -12.68
CA VAL A 116 11.47 -14.56 -11.31
C VAL A 116 10.41 -15.11 -10.36
N ASN A 117 10.79 -16.15 -9.59
CA ASN A 117 9.88 -16.77 -8.65
C ASN A 117 9.36 -15.75 -7.61
N PRO A 118 8.04 -15.67 -7.34
CA PRO A 118 7.49 -14.71 -6.38
C PRO A 118 8.10 -14.78 -4.97
N THR A 119 8.40 -15.98 -4.49
CA THR A 119 9.04 -16.20 -3.18
C THR A 119 10.49 -15.73 -3.20
N ARG A 120 11.18 -15.79 -4.34
CA ARG A 120 12.51 -15.19 -4.49
C ARG A 120 12.42 -13.66 -4.51
N LEU A 121 11.44 -13.11 -5.24
CA LEU A 121 11.26 -11.67 -5.41
C LEU A 121 10.86 -10.98 -4.10
N MET A 122 9.84 -11.50 -3.40
CA MET A 122 9.23 -10.85 -2.24
C MET A 122 9.44 -11.60 -0.92
N GLY A 123 9.90 -12.85 -0.95
CA GLY A 123 10.08 -13.65 0.26
C GLY A 123 8.77 -13.87 1.01
N ILE A 124 8.80 -13.64 2.32
CA ILE A 124 7.63 -13.76 3.20
C ILE A 124 6.54 -12.72 2.90
N ASP A 125 6.84 -11.69 2.11
CA ASP A 125 5.91 -10.60 1.81
C ASP A 125 5.03 -10.85 0.59
N VAL A 126 5.11 -12.03 -0.05
CA VAL A 126 4.19 -12.39 -1.15
C VAL A 126 2.71 -12.19 -0.77
N PRO A 127 2.22 -12.63 0.41
CA PRO A 127 0.83 -12.39 0.81
C PRO A 127 0.49 -10.89 0.91
N ARG A 128 1.43 -10.04 1.35
CA ARG A 128 1.24 -8.58 1.40
C ARG A 128 1.14 -7.98 0.01
N LEU A 129 2.02 -8.38 -0.92
CA LEU A 129 1.94 -7.98 -2.32
C LEU A 129 0.58 -8.32 -2.92
N LYS A 130 0.12 -9.56 -2.71
CA LYS A 130 -1.20 -10.04 -3.17
C LYS A 130 -2.34 -9.19 -2.63
N ALA A 131 -2.36 -8.97 -1.30
CA ALA A 131 -3.41 -8.20 -0.64
C ALA A 131 -3.41 -6.73 -1.10
N SER A 132 -2.23 -6.12 -1.23
CA SER A 132 -2.05 -4.74 -1.70
C SER A 132 -2.56 -4.56 -3.13
N ALA A 133 -2.10 -5.42 -4.06
CA ALA A 133 -2.49 -5.36 -5.46
C ALA A 133 -3.99 -5.56 -5.65
N ALA A 134 -4.58 -6.56 -4.99
CA ALA A 134 -6.03 -6.80 -5.07
C ALA A 134 -6.87 -5.66 -4.51
N TYR A 135 -6.42 -5.06 -3.39
CA TYR A 135 -7.15 -3.96 -2.78
C TYR A 135 -7.10 -2.70 -3.64
N LEU A 136 -5.91 -2.30 -4.10
CA LEU A 136 -5.76 -1.09 -4.91
C LEU A 136 -6.26 -1.26 -6.35
N GLU A 137 -6.26 -2.47 -6.92
CA GLU A 137 -6.98 -2.73 -8.18
C GLU A 137 -8.48 -2.48 -8.03
N ARG A 138 -9.09 -2.95 -6.93
CA ARG A 138 -10.51 -2.71 -6.65
C ARG A 138 -10.79 -1.22 -6.51
N MET A 139 -9.93 -0.47 -5.82
CA MET A 139 -10.10 0.98 -5.65
C MET A 139 -9.92 1.75 -6.95
N ALA A 140 -8.89 1.41 -7.74
CA ALA A 140 -8.61 2.06 -9.01
C ALA A 140 -9.74 1.90 -10.04
N ARG A 141 -10.53 0.83 -9.93
CA ARG A 141 -11.68 0.53 -10.80
C ARG A 141 -12.98 1.21 -10.39
N GLN A 142 -13.06 1.79 -9.19
CA GLN A 142 -14.27 2.51 -8.79
C GLN A 142 -14.41 3.78 -9.63
N ASP A 143 -15.62 4.10 -10.05
CA ASP A 143 -15.92 5.21 -10.97
C ASP A 143 -15.41 6.56 -10.45
N GLU A 144 -15.34 6.77 -9.13
CA GLU A 144 -14.79 8.01 -8.58
C GLU A 144 -13.27 8.15 -8.71
N VAL A 145 -12.56 7.05 -8.95
CA VAL A 145 -11.10 7.02 -9.13
C VAL A 145 -10.73 6.89 -10.61
N ASP A 146 -11.34 5.94 -11.31
CA ASP A 146 -11.13 5.65 -12.75
C ASP A 146 -9.65 5.66 -13.19
N ASP A 147 -8.80 4.99 -12.41
CA ASP A 147 -7.36 4.91 -12.67
C ASP A 147 -7.04 3.64 -13.45
N ALA A 148 -7.25 3.72 -14.77
CA ALA A 148 -7.03 2.60 -15.69
C ALA A 148 -5.59 2.05 -15.64
N GLU A 149 -4.59 2.90 -15.47
CA GLU A 149 -3.19 2.47 -15.42
C GLU A 149 -2.89 1.68 -14.14
N MET A 150 -3.38 2.16 -12.99
CA MET A 150 -3.23 1.47 -11.71
C MET A 150 -3.97 0.13 -11.71
N CYS A 151 -5.19 0.15 -12.24
CA CYS A 151 -6.02 -1.04 -12.39
C CYS A 151 -5.30 -2.10 -13.23
N ALA A 152 -4.78 -1.71 -14.41
CA ALA A 152 -4.04 -2.62 -15.29
C ALA A 152 -2.75 -3.15 -14.64
N ALA A 153 -1.95 -2.29 -14.02
CA ALA A 153 -0.69 -2.71 -13.40
C ALA A 153 -0.90 -3.69 -12.23
N CYS A 154 -1.91 -3.44 -11.40
CA CYS A 154 -2.25 -4.36 -10.30
C CYS A 154 -2.85 -5.67 -10.83
N ALA A 155 -3.71 -5.61 -11.86
CA ALA A 155 -4.29 -6.79 -12.50
C ALA A 155 -3.20 -7.69 -13.09
N GLU A 156 -2.20 -7.11 -13.76
CA GLU A 156 -1.06 -7.86 -14.29
C GLU A 156 -0.29 -8.60 -13.18
N VAL A 157 0.04 -7.91 -12.09
CA VAL A 157 0.70 -8.56 -10.94
C VAL A 157 -0.14 -9.71 -10.40
N MET A 158 -1.45 -9.52 -10.26
CA MET A 158 -2.36 -10.57 -9.79
C MET A 158 -2.39 -11.78 -10.73
N GLU A 159 -2.49 -11.55 -12.03
CA GLU A 159 -2.48 -12.60 -13.06
C GLU A 159 -1.19 -13.42 -12.99
N ARG A 160 -0.03 -12.75 -12.95
CA ARG A 160 1.28 -13.42 -12.83
C ARG A 160 1.47 -14.18 -11.52
N LEU A 161 0.73 -13.81 -10.48
CA LEU A 161 0.70 -14.50 -9.18
C LEU A 161 -0.37 -15.60 -9.11
N GLY A 162 -1.09 -15.87 -10.21
CA GLY A 162 -2.15 -16.87 -10.32
C GLY A 162 -3.38 -16.53 -9.48
N MET A 163 -3.67 -15.24 -9.28
CA MET A 163 -4.82 -14.80 -8.50
C MET A 163 -6.04 -14.55 -9.40
N PRO A 164 -7.25 -14.92 -8.96
CA PRO A 164 -8.46 -14.48 -9.64
C PRO A 164 -8.64 -12.97 -9.46
N ARG A 165 -9.19 -12.30 -10.48
CA ARG A 165 -9.51 -10.88 -10.37
C ARG A 165 -10.62 -10.67 -9.33
N PRO A 166 -10.50 -9.70 -8.40
CA PRO A 166 -11.53 -9.44 -7.41
C PRO A 166 -12.86 -9.01 -8.06
N VAL A 167 -13.93 -9.73 -7.72
CA VAL A 167 -15.30 -9.34 -8.10
C VAL A 167 -15.63 -8.03 -7.38
N LEU A 168 -16.24 -7.07 -8.06
CA LEU A 168 -16.82 -5.91 -7.36
C LEU A 168 -17.95 -6.45 -6.48
N GLY A 169 -17.80 -6.28 -5.17
CA GLY A 169 -18.95 -6.44 -4.28
C GLY A 169 -20.01 -5.39 -4.63
N PRO A 170 -21.28 -5.67 -4.32
CA PRO A 170 -22.35 -4.66 -4.39
C PRO A 170 -22.06 -3.47 -3.47
#